data_AF-A0A7C7WSB6-F1
#
_entry.id   AF-A0A7C7WSB6-F1
#
_cell.length_a   1.000
_cell.length_b   1.000
_cell.length_c   1.000
_cell.angle_alpha   90.00
_cell.angle_beta   90.00
_cell.angle_gamma   90.00
#
_symmetry.space_group_name_H-M   'P 1'
#
loop_
_entity.id
_entity.type
_entity.pdbx_description
1 polymer ?
#
loop_
_entity_poly.entity_id
_entity_poly.type
_entity_poly.pdbx_seq_one_letter_code
_entity_poly.pdbx_strand_id
1 'polypeptide(L)'
;MAAKIPIVFSQGTNIGPQQRDHEETLIAELLMEDRIEVSLIAALDQLEDDDTDRLCLLGFQGDFVLMSSLDSSQVFVELERLGVEGQQGPTTFEPSGRLRLQQTRRKIYHVCVANRRRSEVRDEITRIREDAQIETVSISGIDSLTPDRQTDNSLDTVVKEQNEPITSPLSSDDDPNNNGQAVESTGLSQSIVPLGPSSAEDDDDAMDIELDSLVDELDELDL
;
A
#
# COMPACT_ATOMS: atom_id res chain seq x y z
N MET A 1 24.31 -4.81 20.47
CA MET A 1 24.28 -3.68 19.52
C MET A 1 22.83 -3.27 19.36
N ALA A 2 22.47 -2.00 19.48
CA ALA A 2 21.08 -1.58 19.32
C ALA A 2 20.65 -1.84 17.87
N ALA A 3 19.58 -2.60 17.67
CA ALA A 3 19.07 -2.90 16.34
C ALA A 3 18.58 -1.60 15.68
N LYS A 4 19.06 -1.34 14.45
CA LYS A 4 18.53 -0.28 13.60
C LYS A 4 17.28 -0.79 12.92
N ILE A 5 16.28 0.06 12.77
CA ILE A 5 15.09 -0.28 11.99
C ILE A 5 15.28 0.22 10.54
N PRO A 6 15.23 -0.67 9.54
CA PRO A 6 15.24 -0.25 8.15
C PRO A 6 13.89 0.37 7.78
N ILE A 7 13.95 1.52 7.12
CA ILE A 7 12.81 2.24 6.57
C ILE A 7 13.00 2.31 5.06
N VAL A 8 12.03 1.79 4.32
CA VAL A 8 12.01 1.82 2.87
C VAL A 8 11.02 2.88 2.42
N PHE A 9 11.46 3.83 1.61
CA PHE A 9 10.64 4.90 1.05
C PHE A 9 10.36 4.64 -0.42
N SER A 10 9.11 4.40 -0.77
CA SER A 10 8.63 4.32 -2.16
C SER A 10 8.23 5.70 -2.64
N GLN A 11 9.00 6.27 -3.57
CA GLN A 11 8.74 7.59 -4.14
C GLN A 11 7.52 7.54 -5.08
N GLY A 12 6.61 8.51 -4.98
CA GLY A 12 5.46 8.59 -5.88
C GLY A 12 5.83 9.17 -7.26
N THR A 13 5.45 8.51 -8.35
CA THR A 13 5.87 8.89 -9.73
C THR A 13 5.03 9.97 -10.40
N ASN A 14 3.91 10.38 -9.80
CA ASN A 14 3.04 11.45 -10.32
C ASN A 14 2.46 12.31 -9.18
N ILE A 15 3.29 12.64 -8.20
CA ILE A 15 2.89 13.51 -7.09
C ILE A 15 3.12 14.98 -7.47
N GLY A 16 2.22 15.86 -7.03
CA GLY A 16 2.37 17.31 -7.22
C GLY A 16 3.60 17.85 -6.48
N PRO A 17 4.11 19.05 -6.84
CA PRO A 17 5.34 19.60 -6.27
C PRO A 17 5.31 19.70 -4.75
N GLN A 18 4.19 20.13 -4.17
CA GLN A 18 4.03 20.23 -2.71
C GLN A 18 4.17 18.87 -2.00
N GLN A 19 3.69 17.80 -2.61
CA GLN A 19 3.79 16.46 -2.04
C GLN A 19 5.22 15.93 -2.18
N ARG A 20 5.90 16.22 -3.30
CA ARG A 20 7.31 15.88 -3.46
C ARG A 20 8.18 16.59 -2.42
N ASP A 21 7.98 17.89 -2.22
CA ASP A 21 8.69 18.66 -1.19
C ASP A 21 8.43 18.08 0.21
N HIS A 22 7.20 17.64 0.46
CA HIS A 22 6.83 16.99 1.72
C HIS A 22 7.57 15.66 1.93
N GLU A 23 7.62 14.80 0.90
CA GLU A 23 8.33 13.52 0.92
C GLU A 23 9.83 13.73 1.12
N GLU A 24 10.45 14.62 0.34
CA GLU A 24 11.88 14.93 0.42
C GLU A 24 12.27 15.51 1.78
N THR A 25 11.47 16.42 2.32
CA THR A 25 11.71 16.97 3.66
C THR A 25 11.60 15.89 4.73
N LEU A 26 10.61 15.00 4.63
CA LEU A 26 10.46 13.88 5.56
C LEU A 26 11.65 12.91 5.49
N ILE A 27 12.12 12.59 4.29
CA ILE A 27 13.31 11.76 4.08
C ILE A 27 14.55 12.42 4.71
N ALA A 28 14.76 13.71 4.46
CA ALA A 28 15.87 14.46 5.02
C ALA A 28 15.84 14.48 6.56
N GLU A 29 14.66 14.65 7.17
CA GLU A 29 14.47 14.58 8.61
C GLU A 29 14.82 13.18 9.16
N LEU A 30 14.37 12.10 8.50
CA LEU A 30 14.62 10.73 8.94
C LEU A 30 16.08 10.29 8.78
N LEU A 31 16.79 10.80 7.77
CA LEU A 31 18.22 10.56 7.58
C LEU A 31 19.08 11.14 8.70
N MET A 32 18.58 12.19 9.38
CA MET A 32 19.26 12.82 10.52
C MET A 32 18.95 12.10 11.85
N GLU A 33 18.04 11.13 11.86
CA GLU A 33 17.68 10.40 13.07
C GLU A 33 18.63 9.24 13.38
N ASP A 34 19.03 9.15 14.65
CA ASP A 34 19.83 8.03 15.13
C ASP A 34 19.06 6.70 15.06
N ARG A 35 19.76 5.67 14.59
CA ARG A 35 19.29 4.27 14.53
C ARG A 35 18.17 4.00 13.52
N ILE A 36 17.99 4.90 12.58
CA ILE A 36 17.16 4.69 11.40
C ILE A 36 18.07 4.50 10.18
N GLU A 37 17.69 3.59 9.30
CA GLU A 37 18.34 3.41 8.00
C GLU A 37 17.30 3.61 6.92
N VAL A 38 17.39 4.71 6.17
CA VAL A 38 16.44 5.02 5.10
C VAL A 38 17.00 4.49 3.78
N SER A 39 16.23 3.64 3.11
CA SER A 39 16.48 3.17 1.75
C SER A 39 15.40 3.74 0.83
N LEU A 40 15.79 4.32 -0.30
CA LEU A 40 14.84 4.81 -1.29
C LEU A 40 14.66 3.77 -2.40
N ILE A 41 13.43 3.59 -2.84
CA ILE A 41 13.05 2.78 -4.00
C ILE A 41 12.12 3.59 -4.91
N ALA A 42 12.06 3.22 -6.18
CA ALA A 42 11.06 3.67 -7.12
C ALA A 42 9.64 3.33 -6.63
N ALA A 43 8.64 3.88 -7.32
CA ALA A 43 7.24 3.64 -6.98
C ALA A 43 6.90 2.15 -7.04
N LEU A 44 6.32 1.62 -5.96
CA LEU A 44 5.96 0.20 -5.82
C LEU A 44 5.14 -0.36 -7.00
N ASP A 45 4.25 0.45 -7.56
CA ASP A 45 3.39 0.10 -8.69
C ASP A 45 4.11 0.04 -10.04
N GLN A 46 5.32 0.59 -10.11
CA GLN A 46 6.16 0.60 -11.32
C GLN A 46 7.30 -0.39 -11.27
N LEU A 47 7.54 -1.03 -10.12
CA LEU A 47 8.61 -2.00 -9.97
C LEU A 47 8.37 -3.23 -10.83
N GLU A 48 9.34 -3.55 -11.68
CA GLU A 48 9.40 -4.77 -12.48
C GLU A 48 10.21 -5.87 -11.78
N ASP A 49 10.13 -7.10 -12.29
CA ASP A 49 10.77 -8.27 -11.66
C ASP A 49 12.31 -8.21 -11.69
N ASP A 50 12.88 -7.53 -12.68
CA ASP A 50 14.34 -7.37 -12.86
C ASP A 50 14.88 -6.07 -12.23
N ASP A 51 14.04 -5.28 -11.55
CA ASP A 51 14.48 -4.03 -10.94
C ASP A 51 15.38 -4.27 -9.72
N THR A 52 16.42 -3.44 -9.61
CA THR A 52 17.35 -3.48 -8.47
C THR A 52 16.64 -3.15 -7.15
N ASP A 53 15.63 -2.29 -7.20
CA ASP A 53 14.82 -1.89 -6.06
C ASP A 53 13.97 -3.05 -5.52
N ARG A 54 13.51 -3.96 -6.40
CA ARG A 54 12.87 -5.20 -5.99
C ARG A 54 13.87 -6.11 -5.25
N LEU A 55 15.10 -6.24 -5.76
CA LEU A 55 16.14 -7.00 -5.06
C LEU A 55 16.47 -6.40 -3.68
N CYS A 56 16.45 -5.07 -3.58
CA CYS A 56 16.59 -4.35 -2.30
C CYS A 56 15.49 -4.76 -1.32
N LEU A 57 14.22 -4.74 -1.74
CA LEU A 57 13.08 -5.16 -0.93
C LEU A 57 13.19 -6.63 -0.46
N LEU A 58 13.64 -7.53 -1.32
CA LEU A 58 13.85 -8.93 -0.98
C LEU A 58 15.03 -9.14 -0.01
N GLY A 59 16.01 -8.24 -0.02
CA GLY A 59 17.18 -8.26 0.87
C GLY A 59 16.85 -8.04 2.35
N PHE A 60 15.71 -7.43 2.67
CA PHE A 60 15.29 -7.22 4.06
C PHE A 60 14.80 -8.54 4.69
N GLN A 61 15.66 -9.12 5.54
CA GLN A 61 15.37 -10.36 6.26
C GLN A 61 14.59 -10.15 7.56
N GLY A 62 14.60 -8.91 8.08
CA GLY A 62 13.97 -8.54 9.35
C GLY A 62 12.68 -7.74 9.18
N ASP A 63 12.21 -7.22 10.30
CA ASP A 63 11.11 -6.27 10.33
C ASP A 63 11.56 -4.94 9.71
N PHE A 64 10.70 -4.34 8.90
CA PHE A 64 10.99 -3.05 8.26
C PHE A 64 9.74 -2.18 8.16
N VAL A 65 9.95 -0.87 8.05
CA VAL A 65 8.89 0.10 7.80
C VAL A 65 8.88 0.42 6.32
N LEU A 66 7.71 0.34 5.68
CA LEU A 66 7.50 0.75 4.30
C LEU A 66 6.67 2.03 4.30
N MET A 67 7.23 3.09 3.73
CA MET A 67 6.55 4.36 3.55
C MET A 67 6.20 4.52 2.09
N SER A 68 4.94 4.84 1.80
CA SER A 68 4.48 5.05 0.44
C SER A 68 3.30 6.01 0.40
N SER A 69 3.04 6.57 -0.78
CA SER A 69 1.82 7.36 -1.03
C SER A 69 0.60 6.48 -1.36
N LEU A 70 0.76 5.15 -1.43
CA LEU A 70 -0.33 4.21 -1.71
C LEU A 70 -1.14 3.88 -0.46
N ASP A 71 -2.35 3.37 -0.67
CA ASP A 71 -3.14 2.78 0.42
C ASP A 71 -2.53 1.44 0.85
N SER A 72 -2.67 1.08 2.13
CA SER A 72 -2.14 -0.19 2.64
C SER A 72 -2.60 -1.38 1.80
N SER A 73 -3.88 -1.44 1.41
CA SER A 73 -4.38 -2.56 0.61
C SER A 73 -3.63 -2.72 -0.70
N GLN A 74 -3.33 -1.62 -1.38
CA GLN A 74 -2.58 -1.61 -2.64
C GLN A 74 -1.13 -2.01 -2.43
N VAL A 75 -0.49 -1.47 -1.38
CA VAL A 75 0.90 -1.82 -1.04
C VAL A 75 1.07 -3.31 -0.85
N PHE A 76 0.17 -3.96 -0.11
CA PHE A 76 0.26 -5.39 0.14
C PHE A 76 0.03 -6.21 -1.13
N VAL A 77 -0.84 -5.77 -2.06
CA VAL A 77 -0.99 -6.41 -3.37
C VAL A 77 0.30 -6.28 -4.20
N GLU A 78 0.94 -5.12 -4.19
CA GLU A 78 2.21 -4.91 -4.90
C GLU A 78 3.36 -5.72 -4.27
N LEU A 79 3.44 -5.77 -2.94
CA LEU A 79 4.43 -6.61 -2.24
C LEU A 79 4.23 -8.09 -2.56
N GLU A 80 2.98 -8.56 -2.63
CA GLU A 80 2.68 -9.94 -3.05
C GLU A 80 3.16 -10.19 -4.48
N ARG A 81 2.86 -9.27 -5.41
CA ARG A 81 3.29 -9.34 -6.81
C ARG A 81 4.81 -9.41 -6.92
N LEU A 82 5.54 -8.63 -6.14
CA LEU A 82 7.01 -8.61 -6.13
C LEU A 82 7.63 -9.84 -5.44
N GLY A 83 6.83 -10.68 -4.78
CA GLY A 83 7.28 -11.84 -4.02
C GLY A 83 7.86 -11.48 -2.64
N VAL A 84 7.53 -10.29 -2.13
CA VAL A 84 7.91 -9.86 -0.78
C VAL A 84 6.91 -10.42 0.21
N GLU A 85 7.20 -11.59 0.77
CA GLU A 85 6.43 -12.21 1.84
C GLU A 85 6.40 -11.34 3.12
N GLY A 86 5.46 -11.51 4.05
CA GLY A 86 5.42 -10.65 5.26
C GLY A 86 4.12 -10.71 6.02
N GLN A 87 4.15 -10.30 7.30
CA GLN A 87 2.94 -10.00 8.04
C GLN A 87 2.77 -8.49 8.18
N GLN A 88 1.59 -7.96 7.91
CA GLN A 88 1.31 -6.57 8.23
C GLN A 88 1.48 -6.31 9.72
N GLY A 89 2.42 -5.42 10.08
CA GLY A 89 2.61 -4.94 11.44
C GLY A 89 1.52 -3.94 11.83
N PRO A 90 1.08 -3.93 13.10
CA PRO A 90 0.06 -2.98 13.55
C PRO A 90 0.65 -1.56 13.60
N THR A 91 0.00 -0.63 12.91
CA THR A 91 0.32 0.80 12.99
C THR A 91 -0.80 1.55 13.72
N THR A 92 -0.52 2.77 14.22
CA THR A 92 -1.56 3.62 14.81
C THR A 92 -2.66 3.94 13.79
N PHE A 93 -2.28 4.04 12.52
CA PHE A 93 -3.18 4.32 11.42
C PHE A 93 -3.97 3.09 10.97
N GLU A 94 -3.36 1.91 11.05
CA GLU A 94 -4.00 0.63 10.73
C GLU A 94 -3.74 -0.42 11.81
N PRO A 95 -4.54 -0.42 12.89
CA PRO A 95 -4.36 -1.36 13.99
C PRO A 95 -4.75 -2.80 13.63
N SER A 96 -5.48 -2.99 12.52
CA SER A 96 -6.13 -4.26 12.20
C SER A 96 -5.26 -5.27 11.47
N GLY A 97 -4.02 -4.94 11.06
CA GLY A 97 -3.08 -5.87 10.41
C GLY A 97 -3.77 -6.87 9.48
N ARG A 98 -4.57 -6.35 8.53
CA ARG A 98 -5.60 -7.15 7.84
C ARG A 98 -5.01 -8.13 6.83
N LEU A 99 -3.74 -7.96 6.45
CA LEU A 99 -3.13 -8.67 5.33
C LEU A 99 -1.95 -9.51 5.82
N ARG A 100 -2.12 -10.83 5.74
CA ARG A 100 -1.03 -11.79 5.92
C ARG A 100 -0.61 -12.26 4.53
N LEU A 101 0.56 -11.82 4.07
CA LEU A 101 1.10 -12.22 2.78
C LEU A 101 1.60 -13.67 2.82
N GLN A 102 2.04 -14.17 3.99
CA GLN A 102 2.35 -15.59 4.26
C GLN A 102 2.76 -15.80 5.73
N GLN A 103 3.01 -17.05 6.16
CA GLN A 103 3.45 -17.41 7.53
C GLN A 103 4.92 -17.02 7.84
N THR A 104 5.39 -15.89 7.36
CA THR A 104 6.73 -15.41 7.70
C THR A 104 6.73 -14.78 9.09
N ARG A 105 7.87 -14.84 9.79
CA ARG A 105 8.01 -14.11 11.06
C ARG A 105 8.23 -12.61 10.90
N ARG A 106 8.66 -12.15 9.71
CA ARG A 106 8.94 -10.74 9.45
C ARG A 106 7.66 -9.90 9.39
N LYS A 107 7.70 -8.75 10.04
CA LYS A 107 6.64 -7.75 10.06
C LYS A 107 6.97 -6.58 9.14
N ILE A 108 5.99 -6.18 8.33
CA ILE A 108 6.07 -5.04 7.44
C ILE A 108 5.11 -3.98 7.97
N TYR A 109 5.65 -2.88 8.47
CA TYR A 109 4.84 -1.77 8.97
C TYR A 109 4.62 -0.77 7.84
N HIS A 110 3.40 -0.66 7.34
CA HIS A 110 3.08 0.32 6.31
C HIS A 110 2.65 1.65 6.92
N VAL A 111 3.29 2.74 6.48
CA VAL A 111 2.93 4.12 6.85
C VAL A 111 2.64 4.93 5.59
N CYS A 112 1.38 5.31 5.40
CA CYS A 112 0.96 6.12 4.26
C CYS A 112 1.36 7.59 4.49
N VAL A 113 2.13 8.18 3.56
CA VAL A 113 2.61 9.58 3.66
C VAL A 113 1.70 10.59 2.93
N ALA A 114 0.85 10.15 2.00
CA ALA A 114 0.06 11.03 1.13
C ALA A 114 -0.88 12.00 1.88
N ASN A 115 -1.46 11.56 3.00
CA ASN A 115 -2.50 12.29 3.72
C ASN A 115 -2.16 12.47 5.20
N ARG A 116 -0.87 12.56 5.54
CA ARG A 116 -0.39 12.62 6.92
C ARG A 116 0.55 13.79 7.13
N ARG A 117 0.61 14.25 8.37
CA ARG A 117 1.56 15.31 8.78
C ARG A 117 2.91 14.67 9.07
N ARG A 118 4.00 15.38 8.80
CA ARG A 118 5.37 14.94 9.10
C ARG A 118 5.54 14.53 10.56
N SER A 119 4.97 15.31 11.49
CA SER A 119 5.02 15.00 12.93
C SER A 119 4.35 13.67 13.26
N GLU A 120 3.19 13.37 12.66
CA GLU A 120 2.46 12.12 12.93
C GLU A 120 3.21 10.91 12.38
N VAL A 121 3.81 11.03 11.20
CA VAL A 121 4.63 9.96 10.60
C VAL A 121 5.86 9.70 11.47
N ARG A 122 6.52 10.76 11.94
CA ARG A 122 7.68 10.68 12.81
C ARG A 122 7.37 10.04 14.16
N ASP A 123 6.28 10.46 14.79
CA ASP A 123 5.82 9.90 16.06
C ASP A 123 5.52 8.40 15.91
N GLU A 124 4.91 8.01 14.78
CA GLU A 124 4.64 6.61 14.48
C GLU A 124 5.91 5.80 14.25
N ILE A 125 6.89 6.32 13.50
CA ILE A 125 8.19 5.64 13.30
C ILE A 125 8.92 5.47 14.64
N THR A 126 8.88 6.50 15.49
CA THR A 126 9.46 6.46 16.84
C THR A 126 8.80 5.38 17.69
N ARG A 127 7.47 5.29 17.65
CA ARG A 127 6.69 4.25 18.34
C ARG A 127 7.05 2.85 17.83
N ILE A 128 7.06 2.64 16.52
CA ILE A 128 7.40 1.33 15.92
C ILE A 128 8.83 0.93 16.29
N ARG A 129 9.77 1.88 16.30
CA ARG A 129 11.15 1.65 16.71
C ARG A 129 11.23 1.22 18.17
N GLU A 130 10.50 1.88 19.06
CA GLU A 130 10.44 1.52 20.48
C GLU A 130 9.84 0.12 20.67
N ASP A 131 8.71 -0.18 20.00
CA ASP A 131 8.07 -1.49 20.04
C ASP A 131 8.98 -2.61 19.50
N ALA A 132 9.74 -2.34 18.43
CA ALA A 132 10.69 -3.28 17.84
C ALA A 132 11.93 -3.50 18.73
N GLN A 133 12.29 -2.55 19.60
CA GLN A 133 13.41 -2.66 20.53
C GLN A 133 13.05 -3.39 21.82
N ILE A 134 11.76 -3.56 22.14
CA ILE A 134 11.32 -4.32 23.31
C ILE A 134 11.50 -5.81 22.99
N GLU A 135 12.66 -6.34 23.37
CA GLU A 135 12.93 -7.79 23.34
C GLU A 135 11.99 -8.49 24.33
N THR A 136 10.86 -8.98 23.82
CA THR A 136 9.88 -9.71 24.63
C THR A 136 10.46 -11.06 25.01
N VAL A 137 10.95 -11.16 26.25
CA VAL A 137 11.39 -12.44 26.81
C VAL A 137 10.14 -13.30 27.02
N SER A 138 10.03 -14.41 26.31
CA SER A 138 8.95 -15.37 26.54
C SER A 138 9.13 -15.97 27.93
N ILE A 139 8.21 -15.67 28.86
CA ILE A 139 8.16 -16.30 30.18
C ILE A 139 7.57 -17.71 30.01
N SER A 140 8.33 -18.59 29.34
CA SER A 140 7.97 -19.99 29.12
C SER A 140 8.18 -20.82 30.39
N GLY A 141 7.49 -20.46 31.48
CA GLY A 141 7.69 -21.09 32.79
C GLY A 141 6.51 -21.04 33.77
N ILE A 142 5.33 -20.53 33.40
CA ILE A 142 4.18 -20.41 34.32
C ILE A 142 2.99 -21.34 34.03
N ASP A 143 3.07 -22.22 33.03
CA ASP A 143 2.05 -23.24 32.77
C ASP A 143 2.58 -24.66 33.04
N SER A 144 2.53 -25.08 34.30
CA SER A 144 2.35 -26.50 34.67
C SER A 144 1.95 -26.66 36.15
N LEU A 145 0.80 -26.11 36.50
CA LEU A 145 0.03 -26.57 37.67
C LEU A 145 -1.40 -26.87 37.21
N THR A 146 -1.56 -28.02 36.57
CA THR A 146 -2.86 -28.68 36.39
C THR A 146 -3.29 -29.30 37.72
N PRO A 147 -4.46 -28.96 38.29
CA PRO A 147 -5.14 -29.87 39.19
C PRO A 147 -5.93 -30.88 38.34
N ASP A 148 -5.49 -32.14 38.45
CA ASP A 148 -6.15 -33.34 37.97
C ASP A 148 -7.63 -33.37 38.43
N ARG A 149 -8.57 -33.50 37.49
CA ARG A 149 -9.96 -33.83 37.82
C ARG A 149 -10.52 -34.80 36.79
N GLN A 150 -10.10 -36.06 36.94
CA GLN A 150 -10.90 -37.23 36.57
C GLN A 150 -12.30 -37.15 37.17
N THR A 151 -13.33 -37.26 36.33
CA THR A 151 -14.53 -38.05 36.64
C THR A 151 -15.11 -38.58 35.34
N ASP A 152 -14.98 -39.89 35.17
CA ASP A 152 -15.83 -40.74 34.33
C ASP A 152 -17.32 -40.49 34.58
N ASN A 153 -18.13 -40.52 33.52
CA ASN A 153 -19.35 -41.32 33.54
C ASN A 153 -19.92 -41.55 32.13
N SER A 154 -20.05 -42.84 31.78
CA SER A 154 -20.87 -43.34 30.68
C SER A 154 -22.32 -43.55 31.16
N LEU A 155 -23.33 -43.35 30.29
CA LEU A 155 -24.45 -44.29 30.06
C LEU A 155 -25.51 -43.75 29.07
N ASP A 156 -25.94 -44.68 28.22
CA ASP A 156 -27.06 -44.72 27.26
C ASP A 156 -28.36 -43.96 27.60
N THR A 157 -29.14 -43.56 26.58
CA THR A 157 -30.53 -44.05 26.34
C THR A 157 -31.14 -43.50 25.02
N VAL A 158 -31.51 -44.46 24.16
CA VAL A 158 -32.49 -44.61 23.06
C VAL A 158 -33.72 -43.66 22.98
N VAL A 159 -34.24 -43.43 21.74
CA VAL A 159 -35.66 -43.39 21.24
C VAL A 159 -35.76 -42.37 20.05
N LYS A 160 -35.91 -42.79 18.77
CA LYS A 160 -37.15 -42.97 17.95
C LYS A 160 -37.95 -41.65 17.74
N GLU A 161 -38.60 -41.28 16.64
CA GLU A 161 -38.93 -41.78 15.29
C GLU A 161 -39.82 -40.67 14.63
N GLN A 162 -40.16 -40.78 13.33
CA GLN A 162 -41.20 -40.04 12.54
C GLN A 162 -40.74 -38.77 11.80
N ASN A 163 -40.57 -38.69 10.47
CA ASN A 163 -41.29 -39.17 9.27
C ASN A 163 -42.49 -38.28 8.84
N GLU A 164 -42.23 -37.35 7.88
CA GLU A 164 -42.96 -36.95 6.64
C GLU A 164 -44.49 -36.64 6.65
N PRO A 165 -45.08 -35.78 5.76
CA PRO A 165 -44.95 -35.87 4.28
C PRO A 165 -45.06 -34.60 3.37
N ILE A 166 -44.33 -34.68 2.24
CA ILE A 166 -44.69 -34.45 0.80
C ILE A 166 -45.86 -33.51 0.43
N THR A 167 -45.63 -32.53 -0.47
CA THR A 167 -46.31 -32.38 -1.80
C THR A 167 -45.77 -31.21 -2.64
N SER A 168 -45.35 -31.50 -3.88
CA SER A 168 -45.09 -30.57 -4.98
C SER A 168 -46.39 -30.16 -5.69
N PRO A 169 -46.40 -29.14 -6.59
CA PRO A 169 -46.13 -29.38 -8.03
C PRO A 169 -45.32 -28.23 -8.67
N LEU A 170 -44.36 -28.47 -9.58
CA LEU A 170 -44.48 -28.77 -11.02
C LEU A 170 -45.34 -27.79 -11.84
N SER A 171 -44.67 -26.94 -12.64
CA SER A 171 -45.08 -26.62 -14.02
C SER A 171 -43.89 -26.10 -14.81
N SER A 172 -43.72 -26.71 -15.97
CA SER A 172 -42.72 -26.50 -17.02
C SER A 172 -43.20 -25.44 -18.03
N ASP A 173 -42.45 -25.35 -19.14
CA ASP A 173 -42.81 -24.81 -20.47
C ASP A 173 -42.41 -23.33 -20.69
N ASP A 174 -41.33 -23.08 -21.44
CA ASP A 174 -41.21 -23.01 -22.93
C ASP A 174 -41.46 -21.57 -23.41
N ASP A 175 -40.43 -20.90 -23.95
CA ASP A 175 -40.43 -20.40 -25.34
C ASP A 175 -39.18 -19.54 -25.67
N PRO A 176 -38.55 -19.76 -26.84
CA PRO A 176 -37.55 -18.89 -27.44
C PRO A 176 -38.12 -18.01 -28.57
N ASN A 177 -37.34 -17.01 -28.98
CA ASN A 177 -37.24 -16.47 -30.34
C ASN A 177 -38.16 -15.30 -30.79
N ASN A 178 -37.51 -14.20 -31.21
CA ASN A 178 -37.51 -13.64 -32.57
C ASN A 178 -37.98 -12.17 -32.81
N ASN A 179 -37.08 -11.44 -33.49
CA ASN A 179 -37.23 -10.37 -34.50
C ASN A 179 -38.13 -9.13 -34.30
N GLY A 180 -37.49 -7.96 -34.31
CA GLY A 180 -37.29 -7.16 -35.54
C GLY A 180 -38.38 -6.18 -36.00
N GLN A 181 -38.06 -4.88 -35.99
CA GLN A 181 -38.35 -3.80 -36.99
C GLN A 181 -38.26 -2.42 -36.26
N ALA A 182 -37.33 -1.51 -36.55
CA ALA A 182 -37.08 -0.71 -37.77
C ALA A 182 -38.17 0.33 -38.08
N VAL A 183 -37.88 1.62 -37.83
CA VAL A 183 -38.28 2.90 -38.50
C VAL A 183 -38.06 4.06 -37.51
N GLU A 184 -37.63 5.30 -37.79
CA GLU A 184 -37.09 6.00 -38.96
C GLU A 184 -36.54 7.38 -38.50
N SER A 185 -35.49 7.86 -39.17
CA SER A 185 -35.16 9.27 -39.56
C SER A 185 -35.27 10.46 -38.59
N THR A 186 -34.12 11.09 -38.29
CA THR A 186 -33.78 12.51 -38.59
C THR A 186 -32.29 12.70 -38.24
N GLY A 187 -31.35 13.17 -39.06
CA GLY A 187 -31.43 14.01 -40.24
C GLY A 187 -30.95 15.42 -39.93
N LEU A 188 -29.66 15.64 -39.63
CA LEU A 188 -28.97 16.91 -39.88
C LEU A 188 -27.48 16.67 -40.17
N SER A 189 -26.99 17.47 -41.10
CA SER A 189 -25.79 17.29 -41.92
C SER A 189 -24.74 18.34 -41.60
N GLN A 190 -23.53 18.10 -42.14
CA GLN A 190 -22.42 19.05 -42.34
C GLN A 190 -21.54 19.28 -41.09
N SER A 191 -20.21 19.32 -41.15
CA SER A 191 -19.31 19.65 -42.24
C SER A 191 -17.93 19.03 -41.95
N ILE A 192 -17.36 18.32 -42.93
CA ILE A 192 -15.96 17.88 -42.91
C ILE A 192 -15.16 18.96 -43.64
N VAL A 193 -14.26 19.64 -42.94
CA VAL A 193 -13.30 20.59 -43.53
C VAL A 193 -11.94 19.89 -43.62
N PRO A 194 -11.30 19.84 -44.80
CA PRO A 194 -9.97 19.28 -44.95
C PRO A 194 -8.87 20.35 -44.93
N LEU A 195 -7.70 19.91 -44.44
CA LEU A 195 -6.34 20.31 -44.81
C LEU A 195 -5.90 21.79 -44.74
N GLY A 196 -4.93 22.05 -43.85
CA GLY A 196 -3.96 23.13 -43.99
C GLY A 196 -2.76 22.90 -43.04
N PRO A 197 -1.51 22.82 -43.54
CA PRO A 197 -0.31 22.86 -42.71
C PRO A 197 0.17 24.31 -42.53
N SER A 198 0.36 24.75 -41.29
CA SER A 198 1.15 25.93 -40.90
C SER A 198 2.35 25.40 -40.09
N SER A 199 3.59 25.46 -40.58
CA SER A 199 4.53 26.59 -40.38
C SER A 199 4.61 26.95 -38.89
N ALA A 200 5.57 26.43 -38.14
CA ALA A 200 6.96 26.93 -38.01
C ALA A 200 7.01 28.27 -37.27
N GLU A 201 7.49 28.21 -36.01
CA GLU A 201 8.01 29.27 -35.11
C GLU A 201 8.14 28.56 -33.73
N ASP A 202 9.28 28.00 -33.34
CA ASP A 202 10.44 28.65 -32.68
C ASP A 202 10.03 29.58 -31.52
N ASP A 203 9.84 29.00 -30.32
CA ASP A 203 9.62 29.68 -29.04
C ASP A 203 10.52 29.03 -27.97
N ASP A 204 11.85 29.04 -28.19
CA ASP A 204 12.86 28.55 -27.23
C ASP A 204 13.56 29.68 -26.44
N ASP A 205 13.20 30.96 -26.63
CA ASP A 205 13.95 32.10 -26.05
C ASP A 205 13.33 32.75 -24.80
N ALA A 206 12.30 32.15 -24.18
CA ALA A 206 11.61 32.77 -23.04
C ALA A 206 12.10 32.34 -21.64
N MET A 207 12.95 31.32 -21.54
CA MET A 207 13.38 30.77 -20.23
C MET A 207 14.76 31.23 -19.76
N ASP A 208 15.57 31.84 -20.63
CA ASP A 208 16.91 32.32 -20.27
C ASP A 208 16.91 33.72 -19.63
N ILE A 209 15.81 34.46 -19.71
CA ILE A 209 15.71 35.83 -19.14
C ILE A 209 15.49 35.80 -17.62
N GLU A 210 14.90 34.73 -17.06
CA GLU A 210 14.65 34.62 -15.61
C GLU A 210 15.89 34.22 -14.80
N LEU A 211 16.91 33.61 -15.43
CA LEU A 211 18.12 33.18 -14.71
C LEU A 211 19.16 34.29 -14.52
N ASP A 212 19.25 35.26 -15.44
CA ASP A 212 20.16 36.40 -15.28
C ASP A 212 19.70 37.37 -14.17
N SER A 213 18.38 37.47 -13.93
CA SER A 213 17.84 38.31 -12.85
C SER A 213 18.11 37.75 -11.44
N LEU A 214 18.39 36.45 -11.29
CA LEU A 214 18.69 35.80 -10.00
C LEU A 214 20.17 35.91 -9.61
N VAL A 215 21.04 36.26 -10.56
CA VAL A 215 22.48 36.44 -10.30
C VAL A 215 22.76 37.82 -9.68
N ASP A 216 22.03 38.86 -10.08
CA ASP A 216 22.19 40.21 -9.52
C ASP A 216 21.69 40.34 -8.07
N GLU A 217 20.74 39.51 -7.63
CA GLU A 217 20.18 39.55 -6.26
C GLU A 217 21.10 38.92 -5.20
N LEU A 218 22.08 38.11 -5.60
CA LEU A 218 23.04 37.48 -4.69
C LEU A 218 24.23 38.39 -4.32
N ASP A 219 24.53 39.43 -5.12
CA ASP A 219 25.60 40.40 -4.83
C ASP A 219 25.18 41.48 -3.80
N GLU A 220 23.88 41.63 -3.51
CA GLU A 220 23.37 42.64 -2.56
C GLU A 220 23.32 42.14 -1.10
N LEU A 221 23.64 40.87 -0.85
CA LEU A 221 23.51 40.22 0.47
C LEU A 221 24.83 40.09 1.27
N ASP A 222 25.94 40.65 0.78
CA ASP A 222 27.24 40.66 1.50
C ASP A 222 27.71 42.09 1.86
N LEU A 223 26.88 42.83 2.61
CA LEU A 223 27.21 44.15 3.18
C LEU A 223 26.87 44.25 4.67
#